data_AF-A0A536GML8-F1
#
_entry.id   AF-A0A536GML8-F1
#
_cell.length_a   1.000
_cell.length_b   1.000
_cell.length_c   1.000
_cell.angle_alpha   90.00
_cell.angle_beta   90.00
_cell.angle_gamma   90.00
#
_symmetry.space_group_name_H-M   'P 1'
#
loop_
_entity.id
_entity.type
_entity.pdbx_description
1 polymer ?
#
loop_
_entity_poly.entity_id
_entity_poly.type
_entity_poly.pdbx_seq_one_letter_code
_entity_poly.pdbx_strand_id
1 'polypeptide(L)'
;MYAYAASGGLVNIAVLPALCAAGYDRPFRLGLSQPSSLTPPVTPALPEVLWLDPATRTVALAPGAALDLGGIAKGALADLLIAELGQDAVCNLGGDLRVRGSGPSGDGWHIGLCDGSVVALTAGGVATSGTTRRRWGKGMHHLLDPRTGLPVYTDLTEVSVVTDTALHAEIYAKTAVLMGSAYGLPFLSQRAGHFAVVAPAVPAAAA
;
A
#
# COMPACT_ATOMS: atom_id res chain seq x y z
N MET A 1 -5.15 -12.20 5.94
CA MET A 1 -6.42 -12.58 5.27
C MET A 1 -7.30 -11.39 4.93
N TYR A 2 -7.62 -10.48 5.87
CA TYR A 2 -8.49 -9.33 5.60
C TYR A 2 -8.11 -8.50 4.37
N ALA A 3 -6.87 -8.00 4.28
CA ALA A 3 -6.41 -7.15 3.17
C ALA A 3 -6.58 -7.82 1.79
N TYR A 4 -6.30 -9.13 1.72
CA TYR A 4 -6.49 -9.92 0.51
C TYR A 4 -7.96 -9.97 0.11
N ALA A 5 -8.87 -10.27 1.03
CA ALA A 5 -10.31 -10.31 0.75
C ALA A 5 -10.88 -8.92 0.38
N ALA A 6 -10.53 -7.89 1.15
CA ALA A 6 -11.04 -6.53 0.98
C ALA A 6 -10.65 -5.89 -0.36
N SER A 7 -9.54 -6.34 -0.96
CA SER A 7 -9.02 -5.87 -2.24
C SER A 7 -9.32 -6.79 -3.43
N GLY A 8 -10.12 -7.85 -3.23
CA GLY A 8 -10.36 -8.84 -4.29
C GLY A 8 -9.11 -9.61 -4.72
N GLY A 9 -8.16 -9.79 -3.80
CA GLY A 9 -6.90 -10.51 -4.01
C GLY A 9 -5.73 -9.65 -4.50
N LEU A 10 -5.93 -8.34 -4.72
CA LEU A 10 -4.87 -7.46 -5.23
C LEU A 10 -3.79 -7.13 -4.19
N VAL A 11 -4.17 -6.95 -2.92
CA VAL A 11 -3.22 -6.85 -1.81
C VAL A 11 -2.88 -8.25 -1.34
N ASN A 12 -1.91 -8.86 -2.02
CA ASN A 12 -1.46 -10.23 -1.77
C ASN A 12 -0.04 -10.24 -1.20
N ILE A 13 0.10 -10.73 0.03
CA ILE A 13 1.41 -10.80 0.69
C ILE A 13 2.27 -11.97 0.18
N ALA A 14 1.72 -12.92 -0.59
CA ALA A 14 2.50 -13.99 -1.22
C ALA A 14 3.31 -13.51 -2.45
N VAL A 15 3.40 -12.20 -2.68
CA VAL A 15 4.05 -11.57 -3.84
C VAL A 15 5.59 -11.54 -3.75
N LEU A 16 6.18 -11.91 -2.60
CA LEU A 16 7.62 -11.80 -2.39
C LEU A 16 8.48 -12.49 -3.47
N PRO A 17 8.17 -13.72 -3.92
CA PRO A 17 8.93 -14.34 -5.02
C PRO A 17 8.90 -13.52 -6.31
N ALA A 18 7.77 -12.89 -6.65
CA ALA A 18 7.65 -12.01 -7.81
C ALA A 18 8.44 -10.71 -7.63
N LEU A 19 8.44 -10.13 -6.43
CA LEU A 19 9.27 -8.96 -6.12
C LEU A 19 10.77 -9.27 -6.26
N CYS A 20 11.24 -10.40 -5.74
CA CYS A 20 12.62 -10.82 -5.88
C CYS A 20 13.00 -11.04 -7.36
N ALA A 21 12.14 -11.72 -8.13
CA ALA A 21 12.34 -11.92 -9.58
C ALA A 21 12.37 -10.60 -10.36
N ALA A 22 11.60 -9.61 -9.92
CA ALA A 22 11.59 -8.24 -10.44
C ALA A 22 12.86 -7.43 -10.08
N GLY A 23 13.79 -8.00 -9.30
CA GLY A 23 15.05 -7.35 -8.89
C GLY A 23 14.99 -6.66 -7.53
N TYR A 24 13.92 -6.84 -6.75
CA TYR A 24 13.81 -6.35 -5.38
C TYR A 24 14.19 -7.42 -4.35
N ASP A 25 15.40 -7.97 -4.50
CA ASP A 25 15.94 -9.08 -3.70
C ASP A 25 16.95 -8.62 -2.62
N ARG A 26 17.22 -7.32 -2.53
CA ARG A 26 18.19 -6.72 -1.61
C ARG A 26 17.77 -5.31 -1.18
N PRO A 27 18.37 -4.75 -0.13
CA PRO A 27 18.12 -3.36 0.24
C PRO A 27 18.54 -2.36 -0.86
N PHE A 28 17.81 -1.25 -1.01
CA PHE A 28 18.09 -0.18 -1.98
C PHE A 28 19.55 0.33 -1.94
N ARG A 29 20.14 0.42 -0.75
CA ARG A 29 21.53 0.89 -0.55
C ARG A 29 22.59 -0.01 -1.20
N LEU A 30 22.25 -1.25 -1.55
CA LEU A 30 23.14 -2.18 -2.26
C LEU A 30 22.96 -2.11 -3.79
N GLY A 31 22.07 -1.23 -4.27
CA GLY A 31 21.73 -1.09 -5.69
C GLY A 31 20.80 -2.20 -6.17
N LEU A 32 19.57 -1.85 -6.56
CA LEU A 32 18.64 -2.82 -7.17
C LEU A 32 18.99 -3.02 -8.65
N SER A 33 18.94 -4.27 -9.10
CA SER A 33 19.24 -4.66 -10.48
C SER A 33 17.96 -4.75 -11.33
N GLN A 34 18.14 -4.86 -12.65
CA GLN A 34 17.05 -5.23 -13.56
C GLN A 34 16.51 -6.64 -13.21
N PRO A 35 15.31 -7.01 -13.69
CA PRO A 35 14.72 -8.33 -13.44
C PRO A 35 15.70 -9.45 -13.79
N SER A 36 15.79 -10.46 -12.93
CA SER A 36 16.64 -11.64 -13.15
C SER A 36 15.97 -12.67 -14.06
N SER A 37 14.65 -12.55 -14.27
CA SER A 37 13.84 -13.37 -15.17
C SER A 37 13.00 -12.49 -16.09
N LEU A 38 12.87 -12.90 -17.36
CA LEU A 38 11.95 -12.29 -18.32
C LEU A 38 10.50 -12.78 -18.13
N THR A 39 10.33 -13.93 -17.45
CA THR A 39 9.02 -14.49 -17.13
C THR A 39 8.78 -14.34 -15.63
N PRO A 40 7.82 -13.50 -15.20
CA PRO A 40 7.51 -13.32 -13.80
C PRO A 40 6.90 -14.61 -13.22
N PRO A 41 7.22 -15.00 -11.97
CA PRO A 41 6.57 -16.13 -11.33
C PRO A 41 5.10 -15.79 -11.07
N VAL A 42 4.23 -16.81 -11.18
CA VAL A 42 2.81 -16.68 -10.83
C VAL A 42 2.69 -16.44 -9.33
N THR A 43 1.94 -15.41 -8.94
CA THR A 43 1.63 -15.19 -7.52
C THR A 43 0.42 -16.06 -7.14
N PRO A 44 0.57 -17.01 -6.20
CA PRO A 44 -0.54 -17.88 -5.81
C PRO A 44 -1.62 -17.10 -5.04
N ALA A 45 -2.84 -17.62 -4.99
CA ALA A 45 -3.87 -17.06 -4.13
C ALA A 45 -3.45 -17.25 -2.67
N LEU A 46 -3.57 -16.20 -1.84
CA LEU A 46 -3.10 -16.27 -0.45
C LEU A 46 -3.70 -17.45 0.36
N PRO A 47 -4.99 -17.80 0.23
CA PRO A 47 -5.58 -18.94 0.95
C PRO A 47 -5.02 -20.31 0.53
N GLU A 48 -4.35 -20.42 -0.62
CA GLU A 48 -3.74 -21.66 -1.09
C GLU A 48 -2.37 -21.93 -0.46
N VAL A 49 -1.74 -20.88 0.07
CA VAL A 49 -0.37 -20.95 0.59
C VAL A 49 -0.24 -20.57 2.06
N LEU A 50 -1.21 -19.85 2.63
CA LEU A 50 -1.18 -19.39 4.01
C LEU A 50 -2.39 -19.92 4.79
N TRP A 51 -2.12 -20.70 5.83
CA TRP A 51 -3.14 -21.20 6.75
C TRP A 51 -2.91 -20.63 8.14
N LEU A 52 -3.99 -20.12 8.74
CA LEU A 52 -3.99 -19.57 10.08
C LEU A 52 -4.88 -20.46 10.96
N ASP A 53 -4.36 -20.86 12.11
CA ASP A 53 -5.15 -21.50 13.16
C ASP A 53 -5.33 -20.51 14.33
N PRO A 54 -6.51 -19.89 14.47
CA PRO A 54 -6.80 -18.95 15.54
C PRO A 54 -6.79 -19.58 16.93
N ALA A 55 -7.13 -20.87 17.04
CA ALA A 55 -7.25 -21.56 18.33
C ALA A 55 -5.85 -21.79 18.95
N THR A 56 -4.90 -22.20 18.12
CA THR A 56 -3.51 -22.44 18.56
C THR A 56 -2.57 -21.25 18.33
N ARG A 57 -3.05 -20.20 17.65
CA ARG A 57 -2.24 -19.04 17.21
C ARG A 57 -1.04 -19.46 16.35
N THR A 58 -1.22 -20.47 15.51
CA THR A 58 -0.19 -20.96 14.61
C THR A 58 -0.43 -20.51 13.18
N VAL A 59 0.67 -20.44 12.43
CA VAL A 59 0.67 -20.09 11.01
C VAL A 59 1.43 -21.18 10.27
N ALA A 60 0.83 -21.72 9.21
CA ALA A 60 1.49 -22.64 8.29
C ALA A 60 1.59 -22.00 6.91
N LEU A 61 2.71 -22.28 6.23
CA LEU A 61 3.04 -21.76 4.91
C LEU A 61 3.36 -22.93 3.98
N ALA A 62 2.84 -22.90 2.75
CA ALA A 62 3.15 -23.91 1.75
C ALA A 62 4.66 -23.96 1.45
N PRO A 63 5.25 -25.14 1.18
CA PRO A 63 6.65 -25.26 0.81
C PRO A 63 7.02 -24.33 -0.35
N GLY A 64 8.08 -23.55 -0.18
CA GLY A 64 8.57 -22.61 -1.20
C GLY A 64 7.79 -21.30 -1.34
N ALA A 65 6.67 -21.14 -0.63
CA ALA A 65 6.00 -19.85 -0.56
C ALA A 65 6.80 -18.88 0.33
N ALA A 66 6.70 -17.58 0.05
CA ALA A 66 7.35 -16.52 0.80
C ALA A 66 6.43 -15.32 0.89
N LEU A 67 6.52 -14.57 2.00
CA LEU A 67 5.59 -13.47 2.30
C LEU A 67 6.31 -12.13 2.39
N ASP A 68 5.71 -11.08 1.81
CA ASP A 68 6.08 -9.68 2.02
C ASP A 68 4.90 -8.91 2.64
N LEU A 69 5.13 -8.33 3.81
CA LEU A 69 4.15 -7.53 4.54
C LEU A 69 4.25 -6.02 4.23
N GLY A 70 5.14 -5.60 3.33
CA GLY A 70 5.44 -4.19 3.06
C GLY A 70 4.25 -3.35 2.57
N GLY A 71 3.13 -3.98 2.23
CA GLY A 71 1.88 -3.34 1.85
C GLY A 71 0.76 -3.34 2.89
N ILE A 72 1.00 -3.84 4.10
CA ILE A 72 0.03 -3.85 5.21
C ILE A 72 0.66 -3.57 6.59
N ALA A 73 2.00 -3.64 6.69
CA ALA A 73 2.69 -3.61 7.97
C ALA A 73 2.68 -2.21 8.59
N LYS A 74 2.82 -1.15 7.79
CA LYS A 74 3.02 0.21 8.31
C LYS A 74 1.73 0.75 8.89
N GLY A 75 0.62 0.63 8.18
CA GLY A 75 -0.71 1.01 8.66
C GLY A 75 -1.08 0.22 9.92
N ALA A 76 -0.92 -1.11 9.90
CA ALA A 76 -1.21 -1.94 11.07
C ALA A 76 -0.36 -1.55 12.30
N LEU A 77 0.94 -1.28 12.13
CA LEU A 77 1.79 -0.81 13.21
C LEU A 77 1.39 0.58 13.70
N ALA A 78 1.00 1.50 12.82
CA ALA A 78 0.57 2.84 13.22
C ALA A 78 -0.72 2.77 14.06
N ASP A 79 -1.66 1.89 13.69
CA ASP A 79 -2.88 1.63 14.45
C ASP A 79 -2.60 1.05 15.85
N LEU A 80 -1.60 0.21 16.00
CA LEU A 80 -1.20 -0.35 17.30
C LEU A 80 -0.46 0.68 18.16
N LEU A 81 0.52 1.37 17.57
CA LEU A 81 1.44 2.24 18.30
C LEU A 81 0.79 3.56 18.73
N ILE A 82 -0.28 4.03 18.08
CA ILE A 82 -0.94 5.28 18.50
C ILE A 82 -1.40 5.24 19.96
N ALA A 83 -1.77 4.06 20.47
CA ALA A 83 -2.22 3.89 21.84
C ALA A 83 -1.13 4.30 22.84
N GLU A 84 0.13 4.02 22.51
CA GLU A 84 1.33 4.29 23.31
C GLU A 84 1.78 5.76 23.28
N LEU A 85 1.27 6.58 22.35
CA LEU A 85 1.72 7.97 22.14
C LEU A 85 0.91 9.03 22.90
N GLY A 86 -0.16 8.64 23.61
CA GLY A 86 -1.02 9.57 24.36
C GLY A 86 -2.20 10.15 23.57
N GLN A 87 -3.15 10.78 24.28
CA GLN A 87 -4.51 11.10 23.76
C GLN A 87 -4.55 12.18 22.66
N ASP A 88 -3.45 12.87 22.40
CA ASP A 88 -3.33 13.84 21.31
C ASP A 88 -2.01 13.63 20.59
N ALA A 89 -2.03 12.82 19.52
CA ALA A 89 -0.84 12.34 18.85
C ALA A 89 -1.09 11.92 17.39
N VAL A 90 0.03 11.82 16.65
CA VAL A 90 0.10 11.21 15.33
C VAL A 90 1.21 10.17 15.34
N CYS A 91 0.87 8.95 14.93
CA CYS A 91 1.86 7.93 14.60
C CYS A 91 2.08 7.95 13.08
N ASN A 92 3.31 8.24 12.65
CA ASN A 92 3.69 8.27 11.23
C ASN A 92 4.74 7.22 10.92
N LEU A 93 4.37 6.22 10.12
CA LEU A 93 5.28 5.17 9.68
C LEU A 93 5.46 5.25 8.16
N GLY A 94 6.37 6.13 7.74
CA GLY A 94 6.76 6.25 6.34
C GLY A 94 5.66 6.79 5.42
N GLY A 95 4.75 7.60 5.95
CA GLY A 95 3.61 8.17 5.23
C GLY A 95 2.27 7.47 5.48
N ASP A 96 2.27 6.35 6.21
CA ASP A 96 1.06 5.71 6.70
C ASP A 96 0.85 6.14 8.15
N LEU A 97 -0.30 6.78 8.40
CA LEU A 97 -0.56 7.63 9.56
C LEU A 97 -1.76 7.14 10.33
N ARG A 98 -1.67 7.19 11.66
CA ARG A 98 -2.81 7.09 12.57
C ARG A 98 -2.88 8.35 13.42
N VAL A 99 -4.06 8.97 13.48
CA VAL A 99 -4.31 10.24 14.16
C VAL A 99 -5.25 10.04 15.35
N ARG A 100 -5.01 10.77 16.44
CA ARG A 100 -5.90 10.88 17.60
C ARG A 100 -5.75 12.26 18.25
N GLY A 101 -6.87 12.89 18.62
CA GLY A 101 -6.90 14.16 19.37
C GLY A 101 -6.96 15.42 18.50
N SER A 102 -7.05 16.57 19.14
CA SER A 102 -7.34 17.86 18.49
C SER A 102 -6.12 18.52 17.86
N GLY A 103 -4.92 17.98 18.03
CA GLY A 103 -3.69 18.55 17.53
C GLY A 103 -3.31 19.87 18.19
N PRO A 104 -2.14 20.42 17.82
CA PRO A 104 -1.58 21.61 18.46
C PRO A 104 -2.44 22.87 18.28
N SER A 105 -3.26 22.93 17.23
CA SER A 105 -4.12 24.07 16.90
C SER A 105 -5.55 23.93 17.44
N GLY A 106 -5.93 22.75 17.95
CA GLY A 106 -7.25 22.48 18.52
C GLY A 106 -8.35 22.14 17.51
N ASP A 107 -8.08 22.24 16.20
CA ASP A 107 -9.00 21.96 15.08
C ASP A 107 -8.71 20.63 14.37
N GLY A 108 -7.76 19.85 14.87
CA GLY A 108 -7.31 18.58 14.33
C GLY A 108 -5.85 18.61 13.91
N TRP A 109 -5.36 17.44 13.51
CA TRP A 109 -4.04 17.29 12.89
C TRP A 109 -4.13 17.57 11.40
N HIS A 110 -3.36 18.54 10.93
CA HIS A 110 -3.28 18.91 9.52
C HIS A 110 -2.36 17.96 8.75
N ILE A 111 -2.95 17.16 7.85
CA ILE A 111 -2.26 16.16 7.05
C ILE A 111 -2.33 16.53 5.56
N GLY A 112 -1.17 16.64 4.92
CA GLY A 112 -1.09 16.85 3.47
C GLY A 112 -1.33 15.57 2.69
N LEU A 113 -2.04 15.68 1.56
CA LEU A 113 -2.33 14.59 0.63
C LEU A 113 -1.51 14.71 -0.65
N CYS A 114 -1.53 13.66 -1.50
CA CYS A 114 -0.70 13.58 -2.71
C CYS A 114 -0.99 14.67 -3.76
N ASP A 115 -2.19 15.25 -3.78
CA ASP A 115 -2.57 16.34 -4.68
C ASP A 115 -2.22 17.74 -4.14
N GLY A 116 -1.60 17.82 -2.96
CA GLY A 116 -1.26 19.07 -2.28
C GLY A 116 -2.38 19.65 -1.41
N SER A 117 -3.56 19.03 -1.38
CA SER A 117 -4.62 19.39 -0.43
C SER A 117 -4.24 19.00 1.01
N VAL A 118 -4.94 19.58 1.98
CA VAL A 118 -4.73 19.32 3.41
C VAL A 118 -6.07 18.99 4.06
N VAL A 119 -6.09 17.97 4.91
CA VAL A 119 -7.23 17.61 5.76
C VAL A 119 -6.88 17.83 7.23
N ALA A 120 -7.84 18.29 8.02
CA ALA A 120 -7.74 18.35 9.47
C ALA A 120 -8.47 17.15 10.08
N LEU A 121 -7.76 16.31 10.84
CA LEU A 121 -8.31 15.07 11.40
C LEU A 121 -8.14 15.03 12.91
N THR A 122 -9.22 14.70 13.63
CA THR A 122 -9.16 14.44 15.07
C THR A 122 -9.04 12.94 15.40
N ALA A 123 -9.36 12.09 14.43
CA ALA A 123 -9.19 10.66 14.45
C ALA A 123 -9.19 10.13 13.01
N GLY A 124 -8.66 8.94 12.80
CA GLY A 124 -8.63 8.30 11.48
C GLY A 124 -7.23 7.85 11.08
N GLY A 125 -7.11 7.30 9.88
CA GLY A 125 -5.85 6.91 9.29
C GLY A 125 -5.71 7.47 7.88
N VAL A 126 -4.47 7.74 7.49
CA VAL A 126 -4.13 8.25 6.16
C VAL A 126 -2.97 7.46 5.62
N ALA A 127 -3.01 7.06 4.35
CA ALA A 127 -1.88 6.40 3.71
C ALA A 127 -1.81 6.82 2.24
N THR A 128 -0.60 6.79 1.69
CA THR A 128 -0.36 7.14 0.29
C THR A 128 0.38 6.02 -0.41
N SER A 129 -0.20 5.51 -1.50
CA SER A 129 0.44 4.54 -2.39
C SER A 129 0.73 5.17 -3.75
N GLY A 130 1.83 4.79 -4.37
CA GLY A 130 2.20 5.32 -5.68
C GLY A 130 3.38 4.60 -6.32
N THR A 131 3.59 4.89 -7.60
CA THR A 131 4.62 4.26 -8.45
C THR A 131 5.91 5.10 -8.57
N THR A 132 5.92 6.29 -7.98
CA THR A 132 7.02 7.27 -7.99
C THR A 132 8.14 6.91 -7.02
N ARG A 133 7.80 6.26 -5.90
CA ARG A 133 8.73 5.85 -4.85
C ARG A 133 9.13 4.39 -5.01
N ARG A 134 10.30 4.04 -4.49
CA ARG A 134 10.90 2.69 -4.57
C ARG A 134 10.92 2.17 -6.02
N ARG A 135 11.68 2.86 -6.86
CA ARG A 135 11.87 2.56 -8.28
C ARG A 135 13.29 2.09 -8.56
N TRP A 136 13.44 1.23 -9.56
CA TRP A 136 14.74 0.79 -10.04
C TRP A 136 14.66 0.41 -11.53
N GLY A 137 15.82 0.24 -12.17
CA GLY A 137 15.89 -0.09 -13.59
C GLY A 137 15.02 0.80 -14.47
N LYS A 138 14.60 0.29 -15.63
CA LYS A 138 13.67 0.96 -16.53
C LYS A 138 12.25 0.45 -16.26
N GLY A 139 11.40 1.31 -15.70
CA GLY A 139 9.98 1.00 -15.51
C GLY A 139 9.65 0.09 -14.31
N MET A 140 10.61 -0.26 -13.45
CA MET A 140 10.34 -1.10 -12.28
C MET A 140 9.98 -0.26 -11.04
N HIS A 141 9.03 -0.78 -10.28
CA HIS A 141 8.66 -0.31 -8.95
C HIS A 141 8.04 -1.44 -8.12
N HIS A 142 7.96 -1.21 -6.81
CA HIS A 142 7.53 -2.23 -5.84
C HIS A 142 6.04 -2.59 -5.87
N LEU A 143 5.17 -1.82 -6.55
CA LEU A 143 3.76 -2.17 -6.72
C LEU A 143 3.58 -3.14 -7.88
N LEU A 144 3.60 -4.45 -7.59
CA LEU A 144 3.30 -5.50 -8.56
C LEU A 144 1.80 -5.81 -8.58
N ASP A 145 1.27 -6.07 -9.76
CA ASP A 145 -0.04 -6.68 -9.92
C ASP A 145 0.10 -8.21 -9.71
N PRO A 146 -0.52 -8.82 -8.68
CA PRO A 146 -0.37 -10.25 -8.43
C PRO A 146 -0.95 -11.13 -9.54
N ARG A 147 -1.82 -10.58 -10.41
CA ARG A 147 -2.36 -11.29 -11.57
C ARG A 147 -1.32 -11.51 -12.66
N THR A 148 -0.32 -10.63 -12.74
CA THR A 148 0.72 -10.66 -13.78
C THR A 148 2.11 -10.92 -13.23
N GLY A 149 2.35 -10.68 -11.94
CA GLY A 149 3.68 -10.70 -11.31
C GLY A 149 4.59 -9.57 -11.78
N LEU A 150 4.05 -8.55 -12.47
CA LEU A 150 4.78 -7.42 -13.03
C LEU A 150 4.37 -6.10 -12.35
N PRO A 151 5.21 -5.04 -12.42
CA PRO A 151 4.81 -3.71 -11.99
C PRO A 151 3.50 -3.30 -12.66
N VAL A 152 2.54 -2.79 -11.89
CA VAL A 152 1.25 -2.38 -12.44
C VAL A 152 1.43 -1.22 -13.41
N TYR A 153 0.75 -1.29 -14.56
CA TYR A 153 0.53 -0.13 -15.42
C TYR A 153 -0.78 0.54 -15.03
N THR A 154 -0.73 1.82 -14.67
CA THR A 154 -1.86 2.54 -14.07
C THR A 154 -1.86 4.00 -14.49
N ASP A 155 -3.04 4.58 -14.58
CA ASP A 155 -3.29 6.01 -14.81
C ASP A 155 -3.39 6.80 -13.48
N LEU A 156 -3.03 6.17 -12.36
CA LEU A 156 -2.90 6.78 -11.03
C LEU A 156 -1.45 6.67 -10.54
N THR A 157 -0.73 7.79 -10.57
CA THR A 157 0.67 7.86 -10.12
C THR A 157 0.78 7.78 -8.60
N GLU A 158 -0.10 8.50 -7.89
CA GLU A 158 -0.22 8.46 -6.43
C GLU A 158 -1.70 8.55 -6.02
N VAL A 159 -2.02 7.90 -4.90
CA VAL A 159 -3.35 7.91 -4.28
C VAL A 159 -3.17 8.06 -2.78
N SER A 160 -3.73 9.10 -2.18
CA SER A 160 -3.87 9.25 -0.73
C SER A 160 -5.29 8.88 -0.32
N VAL A 161 -5.44 8.07 0.72
CA VAL A 161 -6.74 7.67 1.27
C VAL A 161 -6.83 8.05 2.73
N VAL A 162 -7.98 8.59 3.12
CA VAL A 162 -8.36 8.89 4.50
C VAL A 162 -9.52 7.97 4.89
N THR A 163 -9.40 7.28 6.02
CA THR A 163 -10.41 6.33 6.52
C THR A 163 -10.30 6.18 8.05
N ASP A 164 -10.99 5.22 8.62
CA ASP A 164 -11.12 4.98 10.06
C ASP A 164 -9.86 4.41 10.70
N THR A 165 -8.99 3.73 9.95
CA THR A 165 -7.73 3.12 10.42
C THR A 165 -6.59 3.31 9.41
N ALA A 166 -5.35 3.30 9.87
CA ALA A 166 -4.18 3.42 8.99
C ALA A 166 -4.02 2.17 8.11
N LEU A 167 -4.33 0.98 8.63
CA LEU A 167 -4.34 -0.26 7.87
C LEU A 167 -5.33 -0.21 6.70
N HIS A 168 -6.56 0.26 6.93
CA HIS A 168 -7.54 0.41 5.84
C HIS A 168 -7.05 1.40 4.80
N ALA A 169 -6.46 2.52 5.23
CA ALA A 169 -5.91 3.51 4.31
C ALA A 169 -4.83 2.90 3.41
N GLU A 170 -3.87 2.16 3.99
CA GLU A 170 -2.77 1.52 3.26
C GLU A 170 -3.28 0.50 2.23
N ILE A 171 -4.25 -0.33 2.63
CA ILE A 171 -4.87 -1.33 1.75
C ILE A 171 -5.61 -0.64 0.60
N TYR A 172 -6.44 0.36 0.89
CA TYR A 172 -7.31 0.99 -0.10
C TYR A 172 -6.54 1.83 -1.09
N ALA A 173 -5.55 2.60 -0.64
CA ALA A 173 -4.67 3.38 -1.51
C ALA A 173 -3.95 2.47 -2.51
N LYS A 174 -3.37 1.36 -2.02
CA LYS A 174 -2.70 0.38 -2.86
C LYS A 174 -3.65 -0.29 -3.85
N THR A 175 -4.82 -0.69 -3.38
CA THR A 175 -5.85 -1.34 -4.21
C THR A 175 -6.27 -0.42 -5.35
N ALA A 176 -6.52 0.86 -5.08
CA ALA A 176 -6.90 1.83 -6.11
C ALA A 176 -5.80 2.01 -7.18
N VAL A 177 -4.53 2.11 -6.77
CA VAL A 177 -3.41 2.17 -7.73
C VAL A 177 -3.36 0.90 -8.61
N LEU A 178 -3.57 -0.28 -8.02
CA LEU A 178 -3.59 -1.56 -8.74
C LEU A 178 -4.79 -1.72 -9.68
N MET A 179 -5.91 -1.06 -9.37
CA MET A 179 -7.14 -1.08 -10.17
C MET A 179 -7.16 -0.06 -11.31
N GLY A 180 -6.35 1.02 -11.21
CA GLY A 180 -6.47 2.19 -12.09
C GLY A 180 -7.73 3.01 -11.80
N SER A 181 -7.86 4.19 -12.41
CA SER A 181 -8.92 5.15 -12.09
C SER A 181 -10.34 4.60 -12.32
N ALA A 182 -10.53 3.85 -13.42
CA ALA A 182 -11.83 3.34 -13.84
C ALA A 182 -12.51 2.44 -12.79
N TYR A 183 -11.73 1.67 -12.04
CA TYR A 183 -12.23 0.76 -11.00
C TYR A 183 -11.85 1.20 -9.59
N GLY A 184 -10.69 1.85 -9.44
CA GLY A 184 -10.15 2.31 -8.17
C GLY A 184 -10.95 3.46 -7.58
N LEU A 185 -11.40 4.45 -8.37
CA LEU A 185 -12.20 5.55 -7.83
C LEU A 185 -13.57 5.07 -7.32
N PRO A 186 -14.36 4.27 -8.08
CA PRO A 186 -15.58 3.67 -7.54
C PRO A 186 -15.34 2.82 -6.28
N PHE A 187 -14.23 2.07 -6.23
CA PHE A 187 -13.84 1.29 -5.06
C PHE A 187 -13.63 2.19 -3.82
N LEU A 188 -12.94 3.33 -3.98
CA LEU A 188 -12.65 4.28 -2.91
C LEU A 188 -13.91 5.04 -2.46
N SER A 189 -14.78 5.47 -3.38
CA SER A 189 -16.02 6.19 -3.05
C SER A 189 -16.95 5.41 -2.12
N GLN A 190 -16.82 4.09 -2.05
CA GLN A 190 -17.61 3.22 -1.17
C GLN A 190 -16.97 2.95 0.20
N ARG A 191 -15.68 3.28 0.39
CA ARG A 191 -14.86 2.79 1.51
C ARG A 191 -14.04 3.86 2.22
N ALA A 192 -13.66 4.92 1.51
CA ALA A 192 -12.87 6.02 2.04
C ALA A 192 -13.78 7.14 2.54
N GLY A 193 -13.37 7.79 3.64
CA GLY A 193 -14.02 9.03 4.07
C GLY A 193 -13.60 10.22 3.19
N HIS A 194 -12.38 10.19 2.68
CA HIS A 194 -11.85 11.14 1.71
C HIS A 194 -10.69 10.50 0.94
N PHE A 195 -10.42 10.94 -0.28
CA PHE A 195 -9.26 10.51 -1.05
C PHE A 195 -8.80 11.59 -2.04
N ALA A 196 -7.52 11.56 -2.37
CA ALA A 196 -6.87 12.41 -3.36
C ALA A 196 -6.07 11.55 -4.34
N VAL A 197 -5.94 12.00 -5.59
CA VAL A 197 -5.21 11.27 -6.62
C VAL A 197 -4.35 12.18 -7.48
N VAL A 198 -3.24 11.63 -7.99
CA VAL A 198 -2.37 12.28 -8.98
C VAL A 198 -2.28 11.39 -10.20
N ALA A 199 -2.63 11.90 -11.38
CA ALA A 199 -2.46 11.20 -12.65
C ALA A 199 -1.02 11.36 -13.19
N PRO A 200 -0.54 10.48 -14.08
CA PRO A 200 0.72 10.68 -14.78
C PRO A 200 0.70 12.00 -15.55
N ALA A 201 1.83 12.72 -15.55
CA ALA A 201 2.00 13.84 -16.46
C ALA A 201 1.83 13.32 -17.90
N VAL A 202 0.87 13.88 -18.65
CA VAL A 202 0.80 13.65 -20.10
C VAL A 202 2.14 14.11 -20.67
N PRO A 203 2.88 13.27 -21.43
CA PRO A 203 4.06 13.77 -22.11
C PRO A 203 3.61 14.96 -22.97
N ALA A 204 4.21 16.13 -22.78
CA ALA A 204 4.00 17.25 -23.69
C ALA A 204 4.23 16.69 -25.11
N ALA A 205 3.20 16.78 -25.96
CA ALA A 205 3.34 16.40 -27.36
C ALA A 205 4.58 17.13 -27.88
N ALA A 206 5.55 16.38 -28.40
CA ALA A 206 6.69 16.97 -29.08
C ALA A 206 6.12 17.83 -30.22
N ALA A 207 6.16 19.15 -30.02
CA ALA A 207 5.80 20.14 -31.04
C ALA A 207 6.89 20.20 -32.11
#